data_AF-A0A350PB89-F1
#
_entry.id   AF-A0A350PB89-F1
#
_cell.length_a   1.000
_cell.length_b   1.000
_cell.length_c   1.000
_cell.angle_alpha   90.00
_cell.angle_beta   90.00
_cell.angle_gamma   90.00
#
_symmetry.space_group_name_H-M   'P 1'
#
loop_
_entity.id
_entity.type
_entity.pdbx_description
1 polymer ?
#
loop_
_entity_poly.entity_id
_entity_poly.type
_entity_poly.pdbx_seq_one_letter_code
_entity_poly.pdbx_strand_id
1 'polypeptide(L)'
;MYEQAQILLDVTIALILGGILGLEREWKQKPAGFRTNMIISGSAALLVSLGRIVIIDFNQLIQPEGLGVDPIRMVHAVVVG
;
A
#
# COMPACT_ATOMS: atom_id res chain seq x y z
N MET A 1 -3.01 9.69 15.83
CA MET A 1 -2.54 10.93 15.15
C MET A 1 -1.22 10.73 14.42
N TYR A 2 -0.13 10.33 15.08
CA TYR A 2 1.18 10.17 14.42
C TYR A 2 1.19 9.13 13.29
N GLU A 3 0.51 8.00 13.46
CA GLU A 3 0.42 6.98 12.41
C GLU A 3 -0.32 7.50 11.17
N GLN A 4 -1.42 8.23 11.34
CA GLN A 4 -2.17 8.82 10.22
C GLN A 4 -1.29 9.78 9.41
N ALA A 5 -0.45 10.57 10.08
CA ALA A 5 0.50 11.47 9.43
C ALA A 5 1.60 10.71 8.68
N GLN A 6 2.12 9.61 9.23
CA GLN A 6 3.09 8.75 8.56
C GLN A 6 2.50 8.12 7.31
N ILE A 7 1.26 7.64 7.36
CA ILE A 7 0.58 7.03 6.21
C ILE A 7 0.39 8.06 5.09
N LEU A 8 -0.07 9.26 5.43
CA LEU A 8 -0.19 10.34 4.45
C LEU A 8 1.16 10.68 3.81
N LEU A 9 2.24 10.67 4.59
CA LEU A 9 3.59 10.94 4.11
C LEU A 9 4.09 9.82 3.17
N ASP A 10 3.94 8.56 3.55
CA ASP A 10 4.32 7.40 2.74
C ASP A 10 3.59 7.39 1.40
N VAL A 11 2.28 7.66 1.43
CA VAL A 11 1.44 7.69 0.23
C VAL A 11 1.77 8.87 -0.67
N THR A 12 2.03 10.05 -0.08
CA THR A 12 2.46 11.23 -0.85
C THR A 12 3.80 10.98 -1.53
N ILE A 13 4.76 10.37 -0.82
CA ILE A 13 6.06 10.01 -1.38
C ILE A 13 5.88 8.97 -2.50
N ALA A 14 5.04 7.95 -2.29
CA ALA A 14 4.76 6.94 -3.31
C ALA A 14 4.14 7.55 -4.58
N LEU A 15 3.17 8.46 -4.42
CA LEU A 15 2.54 9.20 -5.53
C LEU A 15 3.57 10.01 -6.33
N ILE A 16 4.48 10.71 -5.64
CA ILE A 16 5.54 11.49 -6.30
C ILE A 16 6.49 10.56 -7.06
N LEU A 17 6.99 9.50 -6.42
CA LEU A 17 7.92 8.56 -7.04
C LEU A 17 7.30 7.81 -8.23
N GLY A 18 6.07 7.30 -8.08
CA GLY A 18 5.34 6.66 -9.17
C GLY A 18 4.96 7.63 -10.27
N GLY A 19 4.72 8.90 -9.95
CA GLY A 19 4.59 9.98 -10.91
C GLY A 19 5.87 10.20 -11.72
N ILE A 20 7.02 10.34 -11.06
CA ILE A 20 8.33 10.50 -11.73
C ILE A 20 8.60 9.32 -12.68
N LEU A 21 8.37 8.08 -12.22
CA LEU A 21 8.51 6.90 -13.05
C LEU A 21 7.52 6.91 -14.23
N GLY A 22 6.28 7.33 -13.98
CA GLY A 22 5.24 7.45 -14.99
C GLY A 22 5.57 8.48 -16.08
N LEU A 23 6.19 9.61 -15.72
CA LEU A 23 6.69 10.61 -16.68
C LEU A 23 7.78 10.02 -17.59
N GLU A 24 8.75 9.33 -17.01
CA GLU A 24 9.82 8.69 -17.79
C GLU A 24 9.26 7.64 -18.77
N ARG A 25 8.25 6.89 -18.33
CA ARG A 25 7.58 5.89 -19.16
C ARG A 25 6.77 6.50 -20.29
N GLU A 26 6.09 7.62 -20.02
CA GLU A 26 5.33 8.36 -21.02
C GLU A 26 6.25 8.95 -22.10
N TRP A 27 7.41 9.50 -21.70
CA TRP A 27 8.44 9.96 -22.63
C TRP A 27 9.01 8.83 -23.50
N LYS A 28 9.10 7.62 -22.95
CA LYS A 28 9.52 6.41 -23.68
C LYS A 28 8.38 5.74 -24.48
N GLN A 29 7.23 6.40 -24.64
CA GLN A 29 6.04 5.89 -25.32
C GLN A 29 5.59 4.50 -24.83
N LYS A 30 5.75 4.23 -23.53
CA LYS A 30 5.23 3.00 -22.91
C LYS A 30 3.71 3.12 -22.71
N PRO A 31 2.97 1.99 -22.76
CA PRO A 31 1.50 2.01 -22.69
C PRO A 31 0.92 2.49 -21.34
N ALA A 32 1.71 2.42 -20.25
CA ALA A 32 1.33 2.95 -18.94
C ALA A 32 2.12 4.24 -18.66
N GLY A 33 1.43 5.38 -18.69
CA GLY A 33 2.00 6.73 -18.51
C GLY A 33 1.93 7.27 -17.08
N PHE A 34 1.95 8.59 -16.95
CA PHE A 34 2.03 9.30 -15.67
C PHE A 34 0.92 8.93 -14.67
N ARG A 35 -0.34 9.13 -15.07
CA ARG A 35 -1.51 8.97 -14.18
C ARG A 35 -1.62 7.54 -13.65
N THR A 36 -1.33 6.55 -14.49
CA THR A 36 -1.44 5.13 -14.12
C THR A 36 -0.42 4.75 -13.06
N ASN A 37 0.86 5.07 -13.26
CA ASN A 37 1.91 4.72 -12.28
C ASN A 37 1.75 5.49 -10.96
N MET A 38 1.28 6.74 -11.03
CA MET A 38 0.93 7.51 -9.84
C MET A 38 -0.19 6.83 -9.04
N ILE A 39 -1.31 6.45 -9.65
CA ILE A 39 -2.40 5.76 -8.95
C ILE A 39 -1.97 4.40 -8.40
N ILE A 40 -1.26 3.58 -9.19
CA ILE A 40 -0.82 2.25 -8.76
C ILE A 40 0.10 2.34 -7.54
N SER A 41 1.10 3.21 -7.57
CA SER A 41 2.05 3.39 -6.47
C SER A 41 1.36 3.91 -5.20
N GLY A 42 0.46 4.90 -5.33
CA GLY A 42 -0.32 5.42 -4.20
C GLY A 42 -1.23 4.35 -3.59
N SER A 43 -1.96 3.59 -4.40
CA SER A 43 -2.82 2.50 -3.93
C SER A 43 -2.04 1.37 -3.25
N ALA A 44 -0.87 1.02 -3.76
CA ALA A 44 -0.01 0.01 -3.15
C ALA A 44 0.52 0.48 -1.78
N ALA A 45 0.98 1.73 -1.69
CA ALA A 45 1.42 2.31 -0.41
C ALA A 45 0.28 2.35 0.61
N LEU A 46 -0.91 2.81 0.20
CA LEU A 46 -2.11 2.81 1.05
C LEU A 46 -2.46 1.41 1.55
N LEU A 47 -2.48 0.41 0.66
CA LEU A 47 -2.80 -0.97 1.02
C LEU A 47 -1.83 -1.53 2.06
N VAL A 48 -0.53 -1.34 1.87
CA VAL A 48 0.50 -1.83 2.79
C VAL A 48 0.41 -1.12 4.14
N SER A 49 0.28 0.20 4.14
CA SER A 49 0.17 1.02 5.34
C SER A 49 -1.07 0.66 6.16
N LEU A 50 -2.21 0.47 5.51
CA LEU A 50 -3.45 0.01 6.18
C LEU A 50 -3.32 -1.43 6.68
N GLY A 51 -2.74 -2.32 5.87
CA GLY A 51 -2.49 -3.71 6.28
C GLY A 51 -1.66 -3.78 7.57
N ARG A 52 -0.66 -2.91 7.74
CA ARG A 52 0.13 -2.83 8.97
C ARG A 52 -0.72 -2.47 10.19
N ILE A 53 -1.63 -1.51 10.09
CA ILE A 53 -2.56 -1.16 11.19
C ILE A 53 -3.43 -2.36 11.52
N VAL A 54 -4.04 -2.98 10.50
CA VAL A 54 -4.90 -4.14 10.70
C VAL A 54 -4.17 -5.26 11.42
N ILE A 55 -2.91 -5.56 11.06
CA ILE A 55 -2.09 -6.57 11.73
C ILE A 55 -1.89 -6.24 13.21
N ILE A 56 -1.54 -4.99 13.52
CA ILE A 56 -1.27 -4.54 14.90
C ILE A 56 -2.53 -4.62 15.75
N ASP A 57 -3.65 -4.13 15.24
CA ASP A 57 -4.95 -4.15 15.93
C ASP A 57 -5.44 -5.59 16.15
N PHE A 58 -5.30 -6.47 15.15
CA PHE A 58 -5.69 -7.88 15.27
C PHE A 58 -4.86 -8.62 16.33
N ASN A 59 -3.56 -8.37 16.40
CA ASN A 59 -2.68 -9.01 17.38
C ASN A 59 -3.04 -8.62 18.83
N GLN A 60 -3.67 -7.46 19.03
CA GLN A 60 -4.14 -7.05 20.36
C GLN A 60 -5.46 -7.72 20.75
N LEU A 61 -6.28 -8.12 19.77
CA LEU A 61 -7.60 -8.71 19.98
C LEU A 61 -7.56 -10.23 20.17
N ILE A 62 -6.56 -10.91 19.61
CA ILE A 62 -6.42 -12.37 19.67
C ILE A 62 -5.37 -12.73 20.72
N GLN A 63 -5.80 -13.34 21.83
CA GLN A 63 -4.90 -13.97 22.79
C GLN A 63 -4.03 -15.03 22.08
N PRO A 64 -2.77 -15.27 22.51
CA PRO A 64 -1.79 -16.10 21.80
C PRO A 64 -2.22 -17.55 21.48
N GLU A 65 -3.31 -18.05 22.07
CA GLU A 65 -3.70 -19.45 22.03
C GLU A 65 -4.87 -19.78 21.07
N GLY A 66 -5.51 -18.79 20.45
CA GLY A 66 -6.65 -19.02 19.55
C GLY A 66 -6.31 -18.76 18.09
N LEU A 67 -6.11 -19.83 17.30
CA LEU A 67 -6.03 -19.88 15.83
C LEU A 67 -5.82 -18.51 15.16
N GLY A 68 -4.55 -18.08 15.09
CA GLY A 68 -4.17 -16.80 14.49
C GLY A 68 -4.67 -16.69 13.06
N VAL A 69 -5.61 -15.77 12.83
CA VAL A 69 -5.86 -15.23 11.50
C VAL A 69 -4.55 -14.61 11.05
N ASP A 70 -4.08 -14.95 9.85
CA ASP A 70 -2.87 -14.37 9.25
C ASP A 70 -3.28 -13.19 8.35
N PRO A 71 -3.32 -11.95 8.86
CA PRO A 71 -3.69 -10.77 8.08
C PRO A 71 -2.82 -10.56 6.83
N ILE A 72 -1.60 -11.10 6.78
CA ILE A 72 -0.77 -11.04 5.56
C ILE A 72 -1.42 -11.88 4.45
N ARG A 73 -2.03 -13.03 4.78
CA ARG A 73 -2.79 -13.82 3.79
C ARG A 73 -4.04 -13.10 3.29
N MET A 74 -4.69 -12.28 4.13
CA MET A 74 -5.85 -11.48 3.69
C MET A 74 -5.43 -10.39 2.70
N VAL A 75 -4.33 -9.69 2.97
CA VAL A 75 -3.76 -8.72 2.01
C VAL A 75 -3.32 -9.43 0.72
N HIS A 76 -2.67 -10.59 0.83
CA HIS A 76 -2.28 -11.41 -0.33
C HIS A 76 -3.50 -11.77 -1.20
N ALA A 77 -4.62 -12.19 -0.61
CA ALA A 77 -5.83 -12.52 -1.35
C ALA A 77 -6.37 -11.34 -2.19
N VAL A 78 -6.20 -10.09 -1.73
CA VAL A 78 -6.58 -8.89 -2.50
C VAL A 78 -5.60 -8.59 -3.62
N VAL A 79 -4.30 -8.89 -3.43
CA VAL A 79 -3.25 -8.63 -4.42
C VAL A 79 -3.21 -9.68 -5.54
N VAL A 80 -3.54 -10.94 -5.23
CA VAL A 80 -3.54 -12.07 -6.19
C VAL A 80 -4.91 -12.33 -6.82
N GLY A 81 -5.98 -11.85 -6.19
CA GLY A 81 -7.36 -11.95 -6.69
C GLY A 81 -7.61 -11.20 -7.99
#